data_AF-K2E7T6-F1
#
_entry.id   AF-K2E7T6-F1
#
_cell.length_a   1.000
_cell.length_b   1.000
_cell.length_c   1.000
_cell.angle_alpha   90.00
_cell.angle_beta   90.00
_cell.angle_gamma   90.00
#
_symmetry.space_group_name_H-M   'P 1'
#
loop_
_entity.id
_entity.type
_entity.pdbx_description
1 polymer ?
#
loop_
_entity_poly.entity_id
_entity_poly.type
_entity_poly.pdbx_seq_one_letter_code
_entity_poly.pdbx_strand_id
1 'polypeptide(L)'
;MTEDLYKRVEKYYLPERTIISQDGEVVRVKDIVFLTIEGKDSLAVACNDKKYKLVQPLSFYEKEFAGYFLRVHRSFLASFDRIRVVYERYPEEDEPESVSRNKGGAADECELALRGTETRIPVTNTYSGVLKKALGVSTLHHLVPEHPDDKKLRKLGIIDFAWRELFKLDPKDTAAVKAYTDAWRVLGFGKERTLRYFRRFGENQVDKRRLSKNIIWQTWRWIKKEIRKPFDGNIRSFWYEVKNALGGDDILDADDVGMFYDTLREMIEDQRLFRYKDFGFMDMNSPFHGVG
;
A
#
# COMPACT_ATOMS: atom_id res chain seq x y z
N MET A 1 -10.77 -4.71 -38.32
CA MET A 1 -10.46 -4.53 -36.87
C MET A 1 -9.72 -5.75 -36.40
N THR A 2 -8.58 -5.58 -35.75
CA THR A 2 -7.74 -6.68 -35.28
C THR A 2 -8.35 -7.35 -34.04
N GLU A 3 -8.23 -8.67 -33.96
CA GLU A 3 -8.71 -9.53 -32.87
C GLU A 3 -8.21 -9.07 -31.47
N ASP A 4 -7.05 -8.41 -31.43
CA ASP A 4 -6.45 -7.83 -30.22
C ASP A 4 -7.26 -6.65 -29.66
N LEU A 5 -7.90 -5.85 -30.54
CA LEU A 5 -8.73 -4.73 -30.12
C LEU A 5 -10.04 -5.21 -29.48
N TYR A 6 -10.63 -6.28 -30.02
CA TYR A 6 -11.82 -6.93 -29.43
C TYR A 6 -11.52 -7.50 -28.03
N LYS A 7 -10.41 -8.23 -27.89
CA LYS A 7 -9.96 -8.78 -26.59
C LYS A 7 -9.69 -7.68 -25.55
N ARG A 8 -9.18 -6.52 -25.97
CA ARG A 8 -8.99 -5.36 -25.09
C ARG A 8 -10.31 -4.70 -24.71
N VAL A 9 -11.20 -4.48 -25.66
CA VAL A 9 -12.52 -3.87 -25.42
C VAL A 9 -13.36 -4.76 -24.50
N GLU A 10 -13.38 -6.07 -24.70
CA GLU A 10 -14.13 -7.01 -23.86
C GLU A 10 -13.67 -6.97 -22.39
N LYS A 11 -12.36 -6.82 -22.14
CA LYS A 11 -11.81 -6.66 -20.78
C LYS A 11 -12.32 -5.42 -20.04
N TYR A 12 -12.59 -4.32 -20.74
CA TYR A 12 -13.14 -3.10 -20.12
C TYR A 12 -14.59 -3.27 -19.67
N TYR A 13 -15.34 -4.19 -20.29
CA TYR A 13 -16.75 -4.44 -19.96
C TYR A 13 -16.95 -5.56 -18.93
N LEU A 14 -15.90 -6.34 -18.59
CA LEU A 14 -15.97 -7.38 -17.56
C LEU A 14 -16.56 -6.88 -16.22
N PRO A 15 -16.20 -5.68 -15.69
CA PRO A 15 -16.76 -5.18 -14.44
C PRO A 15 -18.26 -4.87 -14.52
N GLU A 16 -18.80 -4.57 -15.71
CA GLU A 16 -20.21 -4.27 -15.92
C GLU A 16 -21.06 -5.52 -16.16
N ARG A 17 -20.44 -6.70 -16.35
CA ARG A 17 -21.16 -7.98 -16.40
C ARG A 17 -21.81 -8.28 -15.05
N THR A 18 -22.80 -9.17 -15.08
CA THR A 18 -23.51 -9.64 -13.90
C THR A 18 -23.30 -11.12 -13.69
N ILE A 19 -23.36 -11.53 -12.43
CA ILE A 19 -23.47 -12.92 -12.02
C ILE A 19 -24.79 -13.12 -11.28
N ILE A 20 -25.35 -14.31 -11.39
CA ILE A 20 -26.58 -14.69 -10.68
C ILE A 20 -26.15 -15.59 -9.51
N SER A 21 -26.53 -15.21 -8.30
CA SER A 21 -26.33 -16.03 -7.11
C SER A 21 -27.23 -17.27 -7.16
N GLN A 22 -26.95 -18.26 -6.31
CA GLN A 22 -27.79 -19.44 -6.20
C GLN A 22 -29.22 -19.10 -5.73
N ASP A 23 -29.38 -17.99 -4.99
CA ASP A 23 -30.68 -17.49 -4.51
C ASP A 23 -31.40 -16.61 -5.55
N GLY A 24 -30.85 -16.49 -6.76
CA GLY A 24 -31.42 -15.70 -7.86
C GLY A 24 -31.12 -14.20 -7.78
N GLU A 25 -30.27 -13.75 -6.85
CA GLU A 25 -29.86 -12.35 -6.78
C GLU A 25 -28.86 -12.02 -7.90
N VAL A 26 -29.07 -10.88 -8.57
CA VAL A 26 -28.17 -10.38 -9.61
C VAL A 26 -27.13 -9.47 -8.98
N VAL A 27 -25.85 -9.81 -9.15
CA VAL A 27 -24.72 -9.06 -8.60
C VAL A 27 -23.85 -8.56 -9.76
N ARG A 28 -23.52 -7.26 -9.78
CA ARG A 28 -22.56 -6.74 -10.77
C ARG A 28 -21.14 -7.13 -10.36
N VAL A 29 -20.34 -7.50 -11.35
CA VAL A 29 -18.96 -7.96 -11.14
C VAL A 29 -18.12 -6.89 -10.45
N LYS A 30 -18.28 -5.61 -10.83
CA LYS A 30 -17.58 -4.49 -10.19
C LYS A 30 -17.87 -4.33 -8.71
N ASP A 31 -19.00 -4.82 -8.21
CA ASP A 31 -19.39 -4.70 -6.80
C ASP A 31 -18.78 -5.81 -5.94
N ILE A 32 -18.22 -6.84 -6.57
CA ILE A 32 -17.56 -7.96 -5.92
C ILE A 32 -16.13 -7.56 -5.56
N VAL A 33 -15.79 -7.75 -4.30
CA VAL A 33 -14.47 -7.44 -3.74
C VAL A 33 -13.53 -8.63 -3.91
N PHE A 34 -13.97 -9.82 -3.53
CA PHE A 34 -13.25 -11.07 -3.79
C PHE A 34 -14.23 -12.25 -3.85
N LEU A 35 -13.79 -13.36 -4.43
CA LEU A 35 -14.50 -14.63 -4.35
C LEU A 35 -13.73 -15.59 -3.45
N THR A 36 -14.45 -16.37 -2.65
CA THR A 36 -13.86 -17.33 -1.72
C THR A 36 -14.56 -18.69 -1.72
N ILE A 37 -13.97 -19.68 -1.05
CA ILE A 37 -14.60 -20.97 -0.75
C ILE A 37 -14.81 -21.05 0.76
N GLU A 38 -16.07 -21.22 1.17
CA GLU A 38 -16.44 -21.53 2.56
C GLU A 38 -17.15 -22.89 2.58
N GLY A 39 -16.55 -23.87 3.25
CA GLY A 39 -17.04 -25.25 3.22
C GLY A 39 -17.00 -25.85 1.81
N LYS A 40 -18.17 -26.19 1.25
CA LYS A 40 -18.33 -26.71 -0.11
C LYS A 40 -18.76 -25.65 -1.13
N ASP A 41 -19.01 -24.44 -0.65
CA ASP A 41 -19.68 -23.40 -1.43
C ASP A 41 -18.69 -22.35 -1.90
N SER A 42 -18.82 -21.94 -3.16
CA SER A 42 -18.14 -20.75 -3.67
C SER A 42 -18.98 -19.53 -3.35
N LEU A 43 -18.36 -18.46 -2.85
CA LEU A 43 -19.03 -17.23 -2.45
C LEU A 43 -18.42 -16.04 -3.18
N ALA A 44 -19.24 -15.08 -3.59
CA ALA A 44 -18.79 -13.74 -3.94
C ALA A 44 -19.02 -12.82 -2.74
N VAL A 45 -17.98 -12.12 -2.30
CA VAL A 45 -18.05 -11.13 -1.23
C VAL A 45 -18.06 -9.75 -1.86
N ALA A 46 -19.15 -9.01 -1.71
CA ALA A 46 -19.30 -7.64 -2.21
C ALA A 46 -18.90 -6.61 -1.15
N CYS A 47 -19.06 -5.31 -1.50
CA CYS A 47 -18.88 -4.23 -0.55
C CYS A 47 -19.69 -4.47 0.75
N ASN A 48 -19.12 -4.09 1.89
CA ASN A 48 -19.69 -4.29 3.23
C ASN A 48 -19.84 -5.76 3.64
N ASP A 49 -19.00 -6.64 3.08
CA ASP A 49 -18.94 -8.07 3.41
C ASP A 49 -20.24 -8.85 3.16
N LYS A 50 -21.16 -8.31 2.33
CA LYS A 50 -22.33 -9.07 1.88
C LYS A 50 -21.87 -10.24 1.01
N LYS A 51 -22.24 -11.46 1.40
CA LYS A 51 -21.87 -12.70 0.72
C LYS A 51 -23.00 -13.21 -0.16
N TYR A 52 -22.67 -13.65 -1.36
CA TYR A 52 -23.58 -14.26 -2.32
C TYR A 52 -23.09 -15.66 -2.66
N LYS A 53 -23.95 -16.67 -2.51
CA LYS A 53 -23.61 -18.04 -2.86
C LYS A 53 -23.58 -18.19 -4.38
N LEU A 54 -22.52 -18.79 -4.91
CA LEU A 54 -22.28 -18.93 -6.33
C LEU A 54 -22.70 -20.31 -6.84
N VAL A 55 -23.21 -20.34 -8.06
CA VAL A 55 -23.66 -21.58 -8.73
C VAL A 55 -22.48 -22.43 -9.19
N GLN A 56 -21.38 -21.78 -9.60
CA GLN A 56 -20.21 -22.43 -10.18
C GLN A 56 -19.01 -22.42 -9.22
N PRO A 57 -18.00 -23.28 -9.40
CA PRO A 57 -16.77 -23.23 -8.61
C PRO A 57 -15.89 -22.02 -8.99
N LEU A 58 -14.98 -21.61 -8.11
CA LEU A 58 -14.03 -20.50 -8.38
C LEU A 58 -13.27 -20.63 -9.71
N SER A 59 -12.90 -21.84 -10.14
CA SER A 59 -12.17 -22.06 -11.40
C SER A 59 -12.96 -21.65 -12.64
N PHE A 60 -14.31 -21.65 -12.57
CA PHE A 60 -15.15 -21.12 -13.63
C PHE A 60 -15.01 -19.59 -13.69
N TYR A 61 -15.18 -18.91 -12.56
CA TYR A 61 -15.09 -17.45 -12.48
C TYR A 61 -13.70 -16.90 -12.79
N GLU A 62 -12.64 -17.64 -12.44
CA GLU A 62 -11.26 -17.30 -12.83
C GLU A 62 -11.08 -17.25 -14.35
N LYS A 63 -11.71 -18.18 -15.08
CA LYS A 63 -11.64 -18.24 -16.54
C LYS A 63 -12.57 -17.22 -17.20
N GLU A 64 -13.80 -17.13 -16.73
CA GLU A 64 -14.82 -16.22 -17.27
C GLU A 64 -14.41 -14.75 -17.14
N PHE A 65 -13.76 -14.39 -16.02
CA PHE A 65 -13.32 -13.03 -15.73
C PHE A 65 -11.79 -12.92 -15.71
N ALA A 66 -11.13 -13.62 -16.63
CA ALA A 66 -9.68 -13.69 -16.72
C ALA A 66 -9.03 -12.30 -16.82
N GLY A 67 -8.19 -11.98 -15.83
CA GLY A 67 -7.49 -10.70 -15.74
C GLY A 67 -8.22 -9.62 -14.94
N TYR A 68 -9.50 -9.83 -14.60
CA TYR A 68 -10.20 -9.00 -13.62
C TYR A 68 -10.08 -9.62 -12.21
N PHE A 69 -10.44 -10.89 -12.09
CA PHE A 69 -10.21 -11.66 -10.86
C PHE A 69 -8.86 -12.38 -10.94
N LEU A 70 -7.99 -12.12 -9.96
CA LEU A 70 -6.70 -12.78 -9.85
C LEU A 70 -6.75 -13.88 -8.80
N ARG A 71 -6.35 -15.09 -9.17
CA ARG A 71 -6.09 -16.16 -8.20
C ARG A 71 -4.87 -15.79 -7.38
N VAL A 72 -5.09 -15.65 -6.07
CA VAL A 72 -4.06 -15.29 -5.10
C VAL A 72 -3.86 -16.38 -4.04
N HIS A 73 -4.88 -17.21 -3.81
CA HIS A 73 -4.80 -18.39 -2.95
C HIS A 73 -5.74 -19.46 -3.51
N ARG A 74 -5.56 -20.74 -3.14
CA ARG A 74 -6.39 -21.86 -3.66
C ARG A 74 -7.90 -21.61 -3.46
N SER A 75 -8.22 -20.93 -2.37
CA SER A 75 -9.58 -20.57 -1.96
C SER A 75 -9.96 -19.13 -2.27
N PHE A 76 -9.12 -18.29 -2.90
CA PHE A 76 -9.42 -16.88 -3.12
C PHE A 76 -9.12 -16.38 -4.54
N LEU A 77 -10.08 -15.62 -5.08
CA LEU A 77 -9.92 -14.76 -6.25
C LEU A 77 -10.09 -13.30 -5.82
N ALA A 78 -9.06 -12.47 -6.01
CA ALA A 78 -9.07 -11.05 -5.67
C ALA A 78 -9.55 -10.21 -6.86
N SER A 79 -10.45 -9.25 -6.65
CA SER A 79 -10.71 -8.25 -7.68
C SER A 79 -9.51 -7.34 -7.83
N PHE A 80 -8.91 -7.30 -9.02
CA PHE A 80 -7.67 -6.58 -9.26
C PHE A 80 -7.83 -5.09 -8.95
N ASP A 81 -8.83 -4.44 -9.54
CA ASP A 81 -9.14 -3.01 -9.36
C ASP A 81 -9.40 -2.59 -7.90
N ARG A 82 -9.75 -3.53 -7.02
CA ARG A 82 -10.02 -3.25 -5.61
C ARG A 82 -8.82 -3.46 -4.73
N ILE A 83 -7.69 -3.99 -5.22
CA ILE A 83 -6.49 -4.12 -4.38
C ILE A 83 -6.03 -2.74 -3.90
N ARG A 84 -6.00 -2.57 -2.57
CA ARG A 84 -5.61 -1.32 -1.90
C ARG A 84 -4.17 -1.40 -1.41
N VAL A 85 -3.82 -2.48 -0.72
CA VAL A 85 -2.54 -2.66 -0.01
C VAL A 85 -2.14 -4.14 -0.02
N VAL A 86 -0.84 -4.42 -0.04
CA VAL A 86 -0.23 -5.76 0.11
C VAL A 86 0.50 -5.82 1.47
N TYR A 87 0.37 -6.91 2.24
CA TYR A 87 0.95 -7.12 3.58
C TYR A 87 1.70 -8.44 3.66
N GLU A 88 2.95 -8.54 4.09
CA GLU A 88 3.57 -9.87 4.32
C GLU A 88 2.91 -10.66 5.47
N ARG A 89 2.79 -12.00 5.33
CA ARG A 89 2.34 -12.92 6.41
C ARG A 89 3.59 -13.54 7.08
N TYR A 90 4.01 -12.96 8.20
CA TYR A 90 4.90 -13.66 9.15
C TYR A 90 4.02 -14.32 10.22
N PRO A 91 4.45 -15.47 10.79
CA PRO A 91 3.64 -16.21 11.75
C PRO A 91 3.21 -15.29 12.89
N GLU A 92 1.92 -15.28 13.17
CA GLU A 92 1.38 -14.63 14.35
C GLU A 92 2.00 -15.32 15.57
N GLU A 93 2.86 -14.60 16.30
CA GLU A 93 3.07 -14.93 17.70
C GLU A 93 1.73 -14.66 18.40
N ASP A 94 1.16 -15.75 18.93
CA ASP A 94 -0.03 -15.84 19.77
C ASP A 94 -1.40 -15.67 19.08
N GLU A 95 -1.82 -16.67 18.30
CA GLU A 95 -3.25 -17.04 18.23
C GLU A 95 -3.52 -18.30 19.07
N PRO A 96 -4.52 -18.29 19.98
CA PRO A 96 -4.94 -19.46 20.72
C PRO A 96 -5.50 -20.53 19.77
N GLU A 97 -5.06 -21.77 19.96
CA GLU A 97 -5.45 -22.96 19.20
C GLU A 97 -6.97 -23.14 19.10
N SER A 98 -7.64 -22.56 18.10
CA SER A 98 -9.04 -22.94 17.82
C SER A 98 -9.55 -22.66 16.41
N VAL A 99 -8.73 -22.24 15.45
CA VAL A 99 -9.16 -22.16 14.04
C VAL A 99 -8.32 -23.09 13.17
N SER A 100 -8.63 -24.39 13.26
CA SER A 100 -8.40 -25.43 12.24
C SER A 100 -7.10 -25.30 11.42
N ARG A 101 -5.98 -25.66 12.05
CA ARG A 101 -4.76 -26.10 11.33
C ARG A 101 -5.08 -27.36 10.55
N ASN A 102 -5.25 -27.24 9.23
CA ASN A 102 -5.24 -28.41 8.35
C ASN A 102 -4.60 -28.15 6.98
N LYS A 103 -3.51 -28.89 6.75
CA LYS A 103 -2.93 -29.35 5.48
C LYS A 103 -2.09 -28.37 4.64
N GLY A 104 -0.77 -28.42 4.87
CA GLY A 104 0.26 -28.59 3.83
C GLY A 104 0.22 -27.66 2.62
N GLY A 105 -0.10 -26.37 2.82
CA GLY A 105 -0.06 -25.36 1.77
C GLY A 105 1.31 -24.68 1.71
N ALA A 106 1.75 -24.29 0.52
CA ALA A 106 2.88 -23.38 0.35
C ALA A 106 2.70 -22.16 1.25
N ALA A 107 3.75 -21.75 1.97
CA ALA A 107 3.69 -20.60 2.87
C ALA A 107 3.08 -19.39 2.15
N ASP A 108 2.19 -18.69 2.85
CA ASP A 108 1.61 -17.44 2.36
C ASP A 108 2.74 -16.41 2.18
N GLU A 109 2.81 -15.78 1.01
CA GLU A 109 3.78 -14.72 0.70
C GLU A 109 3.32 -13.38 1.28
N CYS A 110 2.02 -13.07 1.17
CA CYS A 110 1.45 -11.84 1.68
C CYS A 110 -0.08 -11.96 1.87
N GLU A 111 -0.74 -10.86 2.20
CA GLU A 111 -2.18 -10.66 2.28
C GLU A 111 -2.53 -9.39 1.52
N LEU A 112 -3.74 -9.31 0.98
CA LEU A 112 -4.26 -8.12 0.31
C LEU A 112 -5.36 -7.50 1.15
N ALA A 113 -5.29 -6.19 1.38
CA ALA A 113 -6.50 -5.42 1.70
C ALA A 113 -7.15 -4.92 0.41
N LEU A 114 -8.46 -5.05 0.35
CA LEU A 114 -9.25 -4.69 -0.81
C LEU A 114 -10.22 -3.54 -0.46
N ARG A 115 -10.45 -2.61 -1.37
CA ARG A 115 -11.44 -1.54 -1.21
C ARG A 115 -12.85 -2.15 -1.16
N GLY A 116 -13.61 -1.80 -0.12
CA GLY A 116 -14.97 -2.27 0.11
C GLY A 116 -15.11 -3.36 1.17
N THR A 117 -14.01 -3.81 1.78
CA THR A 117 -13.98 -4.75 2.90
C THR A 117 -12.82 -4.43 3.85
N GLU A 118 -12.96 -4.77 5.12
CA GLU A 118 -11.84 -4.81 6.07
C GLU A 118 -11.14 -6.19 6.07
N THR A 119 -11.75 -7.19 5.43
CA THR A 119 -11.21 -8.54 5.31
C THR A 119 -9.93 -8.54 4.48
N ARG A 120 -8.89 -9.17 5.02
CA ARG A 120 -7.64 -9.40 4.32
C ARG A 120 -7.65 -10.79 3.71
N ILE A 121 -7.17 -10.90 2.48
CA ILE A 121 -7.11 -12.18 1.78
C ILE A 121 -5.65 -12.64 1.61
N PRO A 122 -5.30 -13.88 1.92
CA PRO A 122 -3.93 -14.36 1.77
C PRO A 122 -3.55 -14.54 0.31
N VAL A 123 -2.25 -14.40 0.05
CA VAL A 123 -1.59 -14.66 -1.23
C VAL A 123 -0.51 -15.70 -0.99
N THR A 124 -0.54 -16.86 -1.65
CA THR A 124 0.53 -17.85 -1.49
C THR A 124 1.67 -17.61 -2.47
N ASN A 125 2.86 -18.09 -2.12
CA ASN A 125 4.01 -18.11 -3.03
C ASN A 125 3.67 -18.73 -4.39
N THR A 126 2.78 -19.73 -4.42
CA THR A 126 2.33 -20.39 -5.67
C THR A 126 1.60 -19.44 -6.62
N TYR A 127 0.84 -18.48 -6.09
CA TYR A 127 -0.03 -17.60 -6.87
C TYR A 127 0.50 -16.17 -7.00
N SER A 128 1.53 -15.79 -6.23
CA SER A 128 2.08 -14.44 -6.24
C SER A 128 2.66 -14.01 -7.58
N GLY A 129 3.11 -14.96 -8.41
CA GLY A 129 3.64 -14.67 -9.75
C GLY A 129 2.61 -13.97 -10.66
N VAL A 130 1.34 -14.38 -10.57
CA VAL A 130 0.24 -13.75 -11.33
C VAL A 130 0.03 -12.31 -10.84
N LEU A 131 0.04 -12.12 -9.52
CA LEU A 131 -0.11 -10.80 -8.91
C LEU A 131 1.07 -9.87 -9.27
N LYS A 132 2.31 -10.34 -9.16
CA LYS A 132 3.54 -9.61 -9.55
C LYS A 132 3.50 -9.17 -11.00
N LYS A 133 3.10 -10.07 -11.91
CA LYS A 133 2.94 -9.78 -13.34
C LYS A 133 1.85 -8.74 -13.58
N ALA A 134 0.71 -8.84 -12.90
CA ALA A 134 -0.38 -7.87 -13.02
C ALA A 134 0.01 -6.48 -12.47
N LEU A 135 0.84 -6.45 -11.43
CA LEU A 135 1.38 -5.23 -10.82
C LEU A 135 2.57 -4.62 -11.57
N GLY A 136 3.20 -5.37 -12.47
CA GLY A 136 4.44 -4.96 -13.13
C GLY A 136 5.63 -4.84 -12.18
N VAL A 137 5.68 -5.65 -11.13
CA VAL A 137 6.76 -5.67 -10.13
C VAL A 137 7.47 -7.01 -10.12
N SER A 138 8.77 -7.01 -9.85
CA SER A 138 9.56 -8.25 -9.71
C SER A 138 9.44 -8.87 -8.32
N THR A 139 9.09 -8.08 -7.31
CA THR A 139 8.92 -8.53 -5.92
C THR A 139 7.83 -7.74 -5.20
N LEU A 140 7.15 -8.38 -4.24
CA LEU A 140 6.12 -7.76 -3.39
C LEU A 140 6.72 -7.10 -2.13
N HIS A 141 8.00 -7.37 -1.79
CA HIS A 141 8.66 -6.81 -0.60
C HIS A 141 8.72 -5.27 -0.60
N HIS A 142 8.76 -4.63 -1.77
CA HIS A 142 8.78 -3.16 -1.89
C HIS A 142 7.48 -2.48 -1.45
N LEU A 143 6.42 -3.25 -1.17
CA LEU A 143 5.13 -2.74 -0.73
C LEU A 143 4.97 -2.78 0.80
N VAL A 144 5.99 -3.25 1.52
CA VAL A 144 5.99 -3.50 2.97
C VAL A 144 7.22 -2.82 3.62
N PRO A 145 7.16 -2.36 4.88
CA PRO A 145 8.35 -2.01 5.65
C PRO A 145 9.39 -3.14 5.70
N GLU A 146 10.66 -2.80 5.52
CA GLU A 146 11.78 -3.74 5.66
C GLU A 146 12.02 -4.18 7.12
N HIS A 147 11.50 -3.43 8.10
CA HIS A 147 11.47 -3.87 9.50
C HIS A 147 10.19 -4.71 9.76
N PRO A 148 10.32 -6.02 10.05
CA PRO A 148 9.17 -6.94 10.12
C PRO A 148 8.17 -6.58 11.23
N ASP A 149 8.66 -5.98 12.32
CA ASP A 149 7.84 -5.69 13.51
C ASP A 149 6.99 -4.41 13.40
N ASP A 150 7.19 -3.61 12.34
CA ASP A 150 6.54 -2.30 12.19
C ASP A 150 5.13 -2.40 11.56
N LYS A 151 4.26 -3.24 12.16
CA LYS A 151 2.86 -3.45 11.74
C LYS A 151 2.10 -2.13 11.52
N LYS A 152 2.38 -1.13 12.36
CA LYS A 152 1.77 0.20 12.31
C LYS A 152 2.18 0.98 11.06
N LEU A 153 3.45 0.95 10.67
CA LEU A 153 3.95 1.63 9.47
C LEU A 153 3.38 0.99 8.20
N ARG A 154 3.25 -0.34 8.17
CA ARG A 154 2.65 -1.04 7.01
C ARG A 154 1.20 -0.61 6.78
N LYS A 155 0.40 -0.50 7.86
CA LYS A 155 -0.99 -0.02 7.78
C LYS A 155 -1.08 1.39 7.20
N LEU A 156 -0.03 2.19 7.33
CA LEU A 156 0.04 3.56 6.84
C LEU A 156 0.67 3.68 5.44
N GLY A 157 1.08 2.58 4.82
CA GLY A 157 1.73 2.58 3.49
C GLY A 157 3.14 3.16 3.50
N ILE A 158 3.75 3.27 4.69
CA ILE A 158 5.15 3.68 4.87
C ILE A 158 6.04 2.50 4.48
N ILE A 159 7.10 2.79 3.76
CA ILE A 159 8.18 1.89 3.35
C ILE A 159 9.38 2.29 4.18
N ASP A 160 9.94 1.32 4.88
CA ASP A 160 11.16 1.51 5.63
C ASP A 160 12.36 1.26 4.71
N PHE A 161 12.82 2.30 4.00
CA PHE A 161 14.00 2.18 3.14
C PHE A 161 15.29 2.01 3.95
N ALA A 162 16.03 0.93 3.66
CA ALA A 162 17.39 0.70 4.08
C ALA A 162 17.59 0.82 5.59
N TRP A 163 16.68 0.19 6.34
CA TRP A 163 16.65 0.29 7.80
C TRP A 163 17.94 -0.27 8.41
N ARG A 164 18.45 -1.38 7.85
CA ARG A 164 19.64 -2.09 8.37
C ARG A 164 20.89 -1.25 8.17
N GLU A 165 21.00 -0.62 7.01
CA GLU A 165 22.06 0.31 6.65
C GLU A 165 21.99 1.52 7.57
N LEU A 166 20.81 2.11 7.77
CA LEU A 166 20.63 3.25 8.67
C LEU A 166 20.98 2.89 10.13
N PHE A 167 20.59 1.69 10.59
CA PHE A 167 20.86 1.24 11.95
C PHE A 167 22.37 1.13 12.20
N LYS A 168 23.11 0.57 11.25
CA LYS A 168 24.57 0.37 11.34
C LYS A 168 25.40 1.59 10.95
N LEU A 169 24.80 2.59 10.31
CA LEU A 169 25.50 3.78 9.86
C LEU A 169 26.03 4.60 11.04
N ASP A 170 27.31 4.96 10.99
CA ASP A 170 27.92 5.96 11.88
C ASP A 170 27.62 7.37 11.32
N PRO A 171 26.89 8.24 12.05
CA PRO A 171 26.60 9.60 11.60
C PRO A 171 27.85 10.47 11.40
N LYS A 172 28.99 10.11 12.01
CA LYS A 172 30.25 10.84 11.88
C LYS A 172 31.04 10.47 10.63
N ASP A 173 30.75 9.33 10.02
CA ASP A 173 31.35 8.92 8.75
C ASP A 173 30.64 9.64 7.60
N THR A 174 31.18 10.79 7.23
CA THR A 174 30.59 11.65 6.19
C THR A 174 30.53 10.97 4.81
N ALA A 175 31.45 10.07 4.50
CA ALA A 175 31.46 9.34 3.23
C ALA A 175 30.35 8.28 3.22
N ALA A 176 30.24 7.49 4.28
CA ALA A 176 29.17 6.49 4.42
C ALA A 176 27.79 7.15 4.47
N VAL A 177 27.66 8.26 5.20
CA VAL A 177 26.41 9.04 5.26
C VAL A 177 26.04 9.55 3.88
N LYS A 178 26.97 10.15 3.14
CA LYS A 178 26.70 10.64 1.78
C LYS A 178 26.24 9.50 0.86
N ALA A 179 26.97 8.38 0.84
CA ALA A 179 26.63 7.22 0.03
C ALA A 179 25.23 6.67 0.37
N TYR A 180 24.91 6.55 1.66
CA TYR A 180 23.59 6.15 2.12
C TYR A 180 22.50 7.13 1.67
N THR A 181 22.72 8.44 1.87
CA THR A 181 21.74 9.45 1.46
C THR A 181 21.53 9.48 -0.05
N ASP A 182 22.59 9.38 -0.86
CA ASP A 182 22.48 9.35 -2.32
C ASP A 182 21.71 8.11 -2.80
N ALA A 183 21.90 6.96 -2.13
CA ALA A 183 21.22 5.72 -2.49
C ALA A 183 19.74 5.71 -2.08
N TRP A 184 19.37 6.35 -0.96
CA TRP A 184 18.07 6.12 -0.32
C TRP A 184 17.20 7.37 -0.12
N ARG A 185 17.69 8.58 -0.41
CA ARG A 185 16.88 9.80 -0.29
C ARG A 185 15.68 9.74 -1.22
N VAL A 186 14.47 9.63 -0.65
CA VAL A 186 13.22 9.57 -1.44
C VAL A 186 13.07 10.83 -2.30
N LEU A 187 13.43 11.99 -1.76
CA LEU A 187 13.47 13.27 -2.49
C LEU A 187 14.49 13.33 -3.64
N GLY A 188 15.37 12.34 -3.78
CA GLY A 188 16.33 12.23 -4.88
C GLY A 188 16.00 11.14 -5.89
N PHE A 189 14.88 10.44 -5.74
CA PHE A 189 14.51 9.37 -6.66
C PHE A 189 14.05 9.93 -8.00
N GLY A 190 14.61 9.43 -9.10
CA GLY A 190 14.12 9.73 -10.45
C GLY A 190 12.72 9.15 -10.71
N LYS A 191 12.05 9.66 -11.74
CA LYS A 191 10.65 9.31 -12.11
C LYS A 191 10.34 7.81 -12.10
N GLU A 192 11.20 6.99 -12.70
CA GLU A 192 10.99 5.54 -12.77
C GLU A 192 11.01 4.90 -11.38
N ARG A 193 12.00 5.27 -10.55
CA ARG A 193 12.12 4.76 -9.18
C ARG A 193 10.96 5.23 -8.30
N THR A 194 10.55 6.49 -8.45
CA THR A 194 9.39 7.05 -7.73
C THR A 194 8.10 6.32 -8.12
N LEU A 195 7.86 6.07 -9.40
CA LEU A 195 6.72 5.26 -9.84
C LEU A 195 6.82 3.83 -9.31
N ARG A 196 8.00 3.21 -9.33
CA ARG A 196 8.17 1.83 -8.84
C ARG A 196 7.72 1.65 -7.39
N TYR A 197 8.00 2.61 -6.51
CA TYR A 197 7.68 2.50 -5.07
C TYR A 197 6.34 3.12 -4.69
N PHE A 198 5.92 4.17 -5.39
CA PHE A 198 4.80 5.01 -4.98
C PHE A 198 3.68 5.06 -6.02
N ARG A 199 3.65 4.18 -7.02
CA ARG A 199 2.56 4.13 -7.99
C ARG A 199 1.22 3.78 -7.33
N ARG A 200 0.15 4.47 -7.74
CA ARG A 200 -1.24 4.14 -7.44
C ARG A 200 -1.61 2.82 -8.09
N PHE A 201 -2.33 1.97 -7.36
CA PHE A 201 -2.74 0.68 -7.90
C PHE A 201 -3.61 0.86 -9.16
N GLY A 202 -3.28 0.18 -10.26
CA GLY A 202 -4.03 0.22 -11.51
C GLY A 202 -3.84 1.47 -12.37
N GLU A 203 -3.04 2.45 -11.90
CA GLU A 203 -2.79 3.72 -12.59
C GLU A 203 -1.28 3.91 -12.79
N ASN A 204 -0.84 4.54 -13.88
CA ASN A 204 0.57 4.94 -14.03
C ASN A 204 0.83 6.33 -13.43
N GLN A 205 0.32 6.57 -12.22
CA GLN A 205 0.42 7.84 -11.50
C GLN A 205 0.97 7.61 -10.09
N VAL A 206 1.63 8.63 -9.53
CA VAL A 206 2.18 8.58 -8.18
C VAL A 206 1.07 8.79 -7.14
N ASP A 207 1.03 7.94 -6.12
CA ASP A 207 0.29 8.16 -4.89
C ASP A 207 1.02 9.21 -4.05
N LYS A 208 0.65 10.48 -4.28
CA LYS A 208 1.25 11.66 -3.63
C LYS A 208 1.16 11.60 -2.09
N ARG A 209 0.09 11.01 -1.54
CA ARG A 209 -0.10 10.86 -0.10
C ARG A 209 0.85 9.82 0.47
N ARG A 210 0.96 8.65 -0.18
CA ARG A 210 1.94 7.62 0.21
C ARG A 210 3.37 8.14 0.12
N LEU A 211 3.71 8.83 -0.98
CA LEU A 211 5.01 9.47 -1.14
C LEU A 211 5.30 10.45 -0.01
N SER A 212 4.35 11.32 0.33
CA SER A 212 4.47 12.28 1.43
C SER A 212 4.72 11.61 2.77
N LYS A 213 3.98 10.54 3.11
CA LYS A 213 4.20 9.77 4.34
C LYS A 213 5.62 9.22 4.44
N ASN A 214 6.15 8.73 3.33
CA ASN A 214 7.49 8.15 3.26
C ASN A 214 8.60 9.19 3.38
N ILE A 215 8.41 10.37 2.80
CA ILE A 215 9.33 11.50 2.95
C ILE A 215 9.35 11.94 4.42
N ILE A 216 8.18 12.18 5.02
CA ILE A 216 8.06 12.58 6.43
C ILE A 216 8.72 11.56 7.36
N TRP A 217 8.43 10.27 7.15
CA TRP A 217 9.04 9.19 7.94
C TRP A 217 10.57 9.14 7.80
N GLN A 218 11.08 9.20 6.58
CA GLN A 218 12.52 9.19 6.33
C GLN A 218 13.21 10.39 6.99
N THR A 219 12.65 11.59 6.84
CA THR A 219 13.19 12.80 7.43
C THR A 219 13.26 12.70 8.95
N TRP A 220 12.19 12.23 9.61
CA TRP A 220 12.20 12.00 11.06
C TRP A 220 13.35 11.08 11.48
N ARG A 221 13.52 9.94 10.80
CA ARG A 221 14.56 8.97 11.16
C ARG A 221 15.96 9.52 10.97
N TRP A 222 16.18 10.27 9.89
CA TRP A 222 17.47 10.90 9.64
C TRP A 222 17.79 11.99 10.67
N ILE A 223 16.77 12.71 11.16
CA ILE A 223 16.92 13.62 12.30
C ILE A 223 17.28 12.85 13.57
N LYS A 224 16.57 11.76 13.88
CA LYS A 224 16.85 10.92 15.06
C LYS A 224 18.21 10.25 15.02
N LYS A 225 18.73 9.96 13.82
CA LYS A 225 20.06 9.40 13.59
C LYS A 225 21.15 10.48 13.45
N GLU A 226 20.81 11.76 13.60
CA GLU A 226 21.74 12.90 13.52
C GLU A 226 22.44 13.06 12.15
N ILE A 227 21.94 12.39 11.12
CA ILE A 227 22.38 12.54 9.71
C ILE A 227 21.87 13.85 9.12
N ARG A 228 20.73 14.32 9.63
CA ARG A 228 20.07 15.55 9.19
C ARG A 228 19.71 16.40 10.41
N LYS A 229 19.90 17.72 10.30
CA LYS A 229 19.44 18.65 11.34
C LYS A 229 17.90 18.82 11.28
N PRO A 230 17.24 19.04 12.43
CA PRO A 230 15.84 19.47 12.47
C PRO A 230 15.62 20.75 11.64
N PHE A 231 14.38 20.97 11.21
CA PHE A 231 13.95 22.23 10.61
C PHE A 231 13.90 23.32 11.67
N ASP A 232 14.46 24.49 11.39
CA ASP A 232 14.45 25.63 12.30
C ASP A 232 13.09 26.34 12.25
N GLY A 233 12.10 25.82 12.98
CA GLY A 233 10.87 26.53 13.33
C GLY A 233 9.65 26.29 12.44
N ASN A 234 9.75 26.31 11.11
CA ASN A 234 8.55 26.37 10.25
C ASN A 234 8.28 25.10 9.42
N ILE A 235 7.07 24.53 9.58
CA ILE A 235 6.54 23.42 8.76
C ILE A 235 6.56 23.76 7.26
N ARG A 236 6.35 25.03 6.91
CA ARG A 236 6.40 25.52 5.53
C ARG A 236 7.76 25.31 4.88
N SER A 237 8.85 25.37 5.65
CA SER A 237 10.20 25.07 5.16
C SER A 237 10.33 23.60 4.76
N PHE A 238 9.70 22.69 5.50
CA PHE A 238 9.65 21.28 5.12
C PHE A 238 8.86 21.10 3.83
N TRP A 239 7.67 21.72 3.72
CA TRP A 239 6.90 21.69 2.47
C TRP A 239 7.70 22.19 1.27
N TYR A 240 8.45 23.30 1.40
CA TYR A 240 9.26 23.82 0.29
C TYR A 240 10.36 22.86 -0.16
N GLU A 241 10.99 22.14 0.77
CA GLU A 241 11.97 21.12 0.39
C GLU A 241 11.32 19.96 -0.37
N VAL A 242 10.16 19.49 0.09
CA VAL A 242 9.39 18.46 -0.60
C VAL A 242 8.95 18.93 -1.97
N LYS A 243 8.39 20.15 -2.05
CA LYS A 243 7.94 20.77 -3.29
C LYS A 243 9.09 20.93 -4.28
N ASN A 244 10.24 21.45 -3.87
CA ASN A 244 11.37 21.67 -4.78
C ASN A 244 11.97 20.35 -5.28
N ALA A 245 12.03 19.34 -4.43
CA ALA A 245 12.53 18.02 -4.81
C ALA A 245 11.58 17.25 -5.74
N LEU A 246 10.28 17.52 -5.66
CA LEU A 246 9.24 16.83 -6.44
C LEU A 246 8.64 17.69 -7.56
N GLY A 247 9.00 18.97 -7.66
CA GLY A 247 8.38 19.99 -8.52
C GLY A 247 9.30 20.53 -9.61
N GLY A 248 10.25 19.72 -10.08
CA GLY A 248 10.86 19.86 -11.40
C GLY A 248 10.26 18.91 -12.46
N ASP A 249 9.56 17.86 -12.00
CA ASP A 249 8.80 16.92 -12.81
C ASP A 249 7.32 17.06 -12.39
N ASP A 250 6.35 16.91 -13.31
CA ASP A 250 4.89 17.14 -13.18
C ASP A 250 4.13 16.35 -12.07
N ILE A 251 4.72 16.12 -10.89
CA ILE A 251 4.25 15.23 -9.83
C ILE A 251 3.39 15.97 -8.80
N LEU A 252 3.74 17.22 -8.43
CA LEU A 252 3.01 18.00 -7.43
C LEU A 252 2.36 19.25 -8.02
N ASP A 253 1.10 19.48 -7.63
CA ASP A 253 0.28 20.63 -7.99
C ASP A 253 0.26 21.66 -6.85
N ALA A 254 -0.19 22.89 -7.12
CA ALA A 254 -0.29 23.96 -6.12
C ALA A 254 -1.16 23.56 -4.91
N ASP A 255 -2.15 22.71 -5.15
CA ASP A 255 -3.17 22.29 -4.20
C ASP A 255 -2.66 21.18 -3.24
N ASP A 256 -1.51 20.55 -3.56
CA ASP A 256 -0.94 19.44 -2.78
C ASP A 256 -0.35 19.87 -1.43
N VAL A 257 -0.21 21.18 -1.19
CA VAL A 257 0.24 21.71 0.11
C VAL A 257 -0.70 21.30 1.25
N GLY A 258 -2.02 21.33 0.99
CA GLY A 258 -3.03 20.93 1.97
C GLY A 258 -2.91 19.45 2.30
N MET A 259 -2.77 18.60 1.27
CA MET A 259 -2.57 17.16 1.42
C MET A 259 -1.31 16.83 2.22
N PHE A 260 -0.21 17.56 1.99
CA PHE A 260 1.02 17.38 2.76
C PHE A 260 0.82 17.70 4.24
N TYR A 261 0.18 18.83 4.56
CA TYR A 261 -0.09 19.21 5.96
C TYR A 261 -1.06 18.25 6.64
N ASP A 262 -2.12 17.82 5.95
CA ASP A 262 -3.04 16.81 6.48
C ASP A 262 -2.33 15.48 6.73
N THR A 263 -1.40 15.09 5.84
CA THR A 263 -0.60 13.87 6.02
C THR A 263 0.34 13.98 7.22
N LEU A 264 0.99 15.13 7.40
CA LEU A 264 1.84 15.39 8.55
C LEU A 264 1.04 15.37 9.85
N ARG A 265 -0.12 16.03 9.89
CA ARG A 265 -1.05 16.02 11.03
C ARG A 265 -1.50 14.60 11.34
N GLU A 266 -1.96 13.83 10.35
CA GLU A 266 -2.37 12.43 10.51
C GLU A 266 -1.26 11.61 11.20
N MET A 267 -0.01 11.73 10.72
CA MET A 267 1.11 10.97 11.28
C MET A 267 1.46 11.36 12.72
N ILE A 268 1.25 12.63 13.10
CA ILE A 268 1.57 13.18 14.41
C ILE A 268 0.42 12.99 15.41
N GLU A 269 -0.78 13.43 15.07
CA GLU A 269 -1.91 13.53 15.99
C GLU A 269 -2.71 12.23 16.04
N ASP A 270 -3.09 11.70 14.88
CA ASP A 270 -3.93 10.50 14.79
C ASP A 270 -3.08 9.25 15.06
N GLN A 271 -1.93 9.17 14.39
CA GLN A 271 -1.07 7.99 14.43
C GLN A 271 0.00 8.09 15.52
N ARG A 272 0.29 9.26 16.08
CA ARG A 272 1.28 9.43 17.16
C ARG A 272 2.61 8.74 16.87
N LEU A 273 3.11 8.86 15.63
CA LEU A 273 4.39 8.27 15.23
C LEU A 273 5.58 9.08 15.77
N PHE A 274 5.40 10.39 15.88
CA PHE A 274 6.40 11.38 16.30
C PHE A 274 5.68 12.69 16.64
N ARG A 275 6.41 13.68 17.15
CA ARG A 275 5.87 15.00 17.54
C ARG A 275 6.40 16.09 16.62
N TYR A 276 5.66 17.20 16.48
CA TYR A 276 6.11 18.39 15.74
C TYR A 276 7.52 18.85 16.15
N LYS A 277 7.79 18.88 17.46
CA LYS A 277 9.10 19.28 17.99
C LYS A 277 10.25 18.33 17.62
N ASP A 278 9.97 17.07 17.29
CA ASP A 278 11.01 16.12 16.87
C ASP A 278 11.57 16.50 15.48
N PHE A 279 10.86 17.33 14.73
CA PHE A 279 11.32 17.93 13.48
C PHE A 279 11.88 19.34 13.67
N GLY A 280 11.91 19.88 14.90
CA GLY A 280 12.31 21.26 15.17
C GLY A 280 11.25 22.32 14.84
N PHE A 281 10.02 21.90 14.52
CA PHE A 281 8.92 22.83 14.34
C PHE A 281 8.55 23.46 15.68
N MET A 282 8.47 24.80 15.68
CA MET A 282 7.95 25.55 16.80
C MET A 282 6.45 25.70 16.63
N ASP A 283 5.73 25.65 17.74
CA ASP A 283 4.31 26.00 17.74
C ASP A 283 4.18 27.51 17.52
N MET A 284 3.93 27.92 16.27
CA MET A 284 3.73 29.33 15.91
C MET A 284 2.44 29.91 16.53
N ASN A 285 1.57 29.09 17.13
CA ASN A 285 0.41 29.55 17.91
C ASN A 285 0.70 29.68 19.41
N SER A 286 1.90 29.34 19.87
CA SER A 286 2.34 29.54 21.27
C SER A 286 3.02 30.90 21.48
N PRO A 287 2.38 32.00 21.01
CA PRO A 287 2.27 33.18 21.86
C PRO A 287 0.90 33.88 21.86
N PHE A 288 -0.24 33.23 21.52
CA PHE A 288 -1.58 33.86 21.63
C PHE A 288 -2.67 33.09 22.40
N HIS A 289 -2.30 32.10 23.21
CA HIS A 289 -3.14 31.72 24.36
C HIS A 289 -2.50 32.22 25.64
N GLY A 290 -2.57 33.55 25.81
CA GLY A 290 -2.42 34.19 27.10
C GLY A 290 -3.70 33.98 27.93
N VAL A 291 -3.49 33.57 29.18
CA VAL A 291 -4.38 33.70 30.34
C VAL A 291 -5.70 32.91 30.30
N GLY A 292 -5.85 31.99 31.26
CA GLY A 292 -7.13 31.37 31.65
C GLY A 292 -7.01 29.90 32.01
#